data_AF-A0AAU7WV10-F1
#
_entry.id   AF-A0AAU7WV10-F1
#
_cell.length_a   1.000
_cell.length_b   1.000
_cell.length_c   1.000
_cell.angle_alpha   90.00
_cell.angle_beta   90.00
_cell.angle_gamma   90.00
#
_symmetry.space_group_name_H-M   'P 1'
#
loop_
_entity.id
_entity.type
_entity.pdbx_description
1 polymer ?
#
loop_
_entity_poly.entity_id
_entity_poly.type
_entity_poly.pdbx_seq_one_letter_code
_entity_poly.pdbx_strand_id
1 'polypeptide(L)'
;MKLPAPPVLLFLCGMFSLPMALADSGIQLDTPKGGWRTRAMDGEQYIQEVNYPASSVNTPQGQADTARIRGQIKGAPKANKEPGKLIVNGVSMPLKFDEQGSFDRPYAFPNGSNSVEVRSPDGQQRKRVQFLNTGGGVTPPKLRVLLSWDSDNTDLDLHLVTPDGAHIWYGDRVAPNGATLDVDVTTGYGPEIFSMPAPLKGQYLVYVNYYGGGYRSDDDEDGGQENAVQPLTTAQVTVITEEGTPDEKSETFVVPMRAPGELTLVRSFSYP
;
A
#
# COMPACT_ATOMS: atom_id res chain seq x y z
N MET A 1 59.98 -42.98 45.68
CA MET A 1 59.63 -42.25 44.44
C MET A 1 58.12 -42.25 44.29
N LYS A 2 57.47 -41.09 44.48
CA LYS A 2 56.08 -40.82 44.11
C LYS A 2 56.10 -39.49 43.34
N LEU A 3 55.68 -39.51 42.08
CA LEU A 3 55.53 -38.32 41.23
C LEU A 3 54.31 -37.49 41.65
N PRO A 4 54.31 -36.16 41.49
CA PRO A 4 53.10 -35.34 41.66
C PRO A 4 52.28 -35.30 40.36
N ALA A 5 50.95 -35.36 40.47
CA ALA A 5 50.02 -35.09 39.37
C ALA A 5 49.58 -33.61 39.38
N PRO A 6 49.28 -32.98 38.21
CA PRO A 6 49.17 -31.53 38.06
C PRO A 6 47.76 -31.00 38.39
N PRO A 7 47.59 -29.69 38.67
CA PRO A 7 46.27 -29.10 38.82
C PRO A 7 45.61 -28.89 37.46
N VAL A 8 44.44 -29.49 37.27
CA VAL A 8 43.55 -29.21 36.13
C VAL A 8 42.87 -27.87 36.40
N LEU A 9 43.19 -26.85 35.62
CA LEU A 9 42.53 -25.55 35.66
C LEU A 9 41.29 -25.60 34.76
N LEU A 10 40.11 -25.68 35.36
CA LEU A 10 38.82 -25.59 34.67
C LEU A 10 38.57 -24.12 34.27
N PHE A 11 38.75 -23.82 32.98
CA PHE A 11 38.32 -22.54 32.40
C PHE A 11 36.80 -22.55 32.24
N LEU A 12 36.11 -21.84 33.13
CA LEU A 12 34.68 -21.57 33.02
C LEU A 12 34.48 -20.45 31.99
N CYS A 13 34.14 -20.79 30.75
CA CYS A 13 33.69 -19.82 29.76
C CYS A 13 32.33 -19.25 30.20
N GLY A 14 32.34 -18.08 30.84
CA GLY A 14 31.13 -17.31 31.10
C GLY A 14 30.55 -16.81 29.79
N MET A 15 29.43 -17.40 29.35
CA MET A 15 28.61 -16.81 28.29
C MET A 15 28.00 -15.51 28.85
N PHE A 16 28.58 -14.38 28.46
CA PHE A 16 27.90 -13.09 28.61
C PHE A 16 26.72 -13.07 27.64
N SER A 17 25.52 -13.30 28.15
CA SER A 17 24.28 -12.95 27.46
C SER A 17 24.16 -11.43 27.42
N LEU A 18 24.70 -10.81 26.36
CA LEU A 18 24.37 -9.42 26.05
C LEU A 18 22.84 -9.33 25.85
N PRO A 19 22.13 -8.45 26.59
CA PRO A 19 20.73 -8.21 26.30
C PRO A 19 20.65 -7.66 24.89
N MET A 20 19.85 -8.32 24.04
CA MET A 20 19.48 -7.81 22.74
C MET A 20 18.77 -6.47 22.99
N ALA A 21 19.48 -5.35 22.81
CA ALA A 21 18.86 -4.05 22.80
C ALA A 21 17.85 -4.06 21.65
N LEU A 22 16.56 -4.11 21.98
CA LEU A 22 15.50 -3.84 21.03
C LEU A 22 15.68 -2.37 20.64
N ALA A 23 16.39 -2.12 19.53
CA ALA A 23 16.44 -0.81 18.94
C ALA A 23 14.99 -0.36 18.71
N ASP A 24 14.62 0.81 19.27
CA ASP A 24 13.36 1.46 18.94
C ASP A 24 13.31 1.58 17.42
N SER A 25 12.28 1.02 16.78
CA SER A 25 12.17 1.02 15.32
C SER A 25 12.11 2.43 14.75
N GLY A 26 11.94 3.47 15.57
CA GLY A 26 11.75 4.87 15.16
C GLY A 26 10.39 5.10 14.51
N ILE A 27 9.74 4.05 14.03
CA ILE A 27 8.39 4.02 13.47
C ILE A 27 7.37 3.67 14.55
N GLN A 28 6.38 4.54 14.70
CA GLN A 28 5.14 4.31 15.44
C GLN A 28 4.02 4.03 14.43
N LEU A 29 3.26 2.95 14.66
CA LEU A 29 2.04 2.63 13.91
C LEU A 29 0.85 2.79 14.85
N ASP A 30 0.03 3.81 14.61
CA ASP A 30 -1.20 4.10 15.37
C ASP A 30 -2.32 3.14 14.93
N THR A 31 -2.43 2.92 13.61
CA THR A 31 -3.30 1.94 13.00
C THR A 31 -2.61 1.25 11.81
N PRO A 32 -2.88 -0.03 11.56
CA PRO A 32 -3.66 -0.94 12.41
C PRO A 32 -2.88 -1.33 13.67
N LYS A 33 -3.60 -1.60 14.76
CA LYS A 33 -3.05 -2.23 15.96
C LYS A 33 -3.08 -3.75 15.82
N GLY A 34 -2.15 -4.43 16.48
CA GLY A 34 -2.12 -5.89 16.47
C GLY A 34 -3.29 -6.49 17.23
N GLY A 35 -3.65 -7.73 16.88
CA GLY A 35 -4.70 -8.49 17.55
C GLY A 35 -5.97 -8.67 16.73
N TRP A 36 -7.10 -8.82 17.40
CA TRP A 36 -8.40 -9.03 16.78
C TRP A 36 -9.08 -7.70 16.53
N ARG A 37 -9.57 -7.48 15.32
CA ARG A 37 -10.36 -6.30 15.00
C ARG A 37 -11.68 -6.70 14.37
N THR A 38 -12.75 -6.09 14.86
CA THR A 38 -14.06 -6.15 14.23
C THR A 38 -14.28 -4.85 13.47
N ARG A 39 -14.73 -4.98 12.22
CA ARG A 39 -15.16 -3.86 11.37
C ARG A 39 -16.14 -2.98 12.17
N ALA A 40 -15.96 -1.66 12.13
CA ALA A 40 -16.95 -0.76 12.75
C ALA A 40 -18.22 -0.80 11.90
N MET A 41 -19.40 -1.01 12.52
CA MET A 41 -20.68 -1.02 11.79
C MET A 41 -21.00 0.35 11.18
N ASP A 42 -20.42 1.43 11.71
CA ASP A 42 -20.55 2.81 11.24
C ASP A 42 -19.17 3.46 11.02
N GLY A 43 -19.03 4.27 9.96
CA GLY A 43 -17.86 5.13 9.72
C GLY A 43 -16.79 4.59 8.77
N GLU A 44 -16.88 3.35 8.31
CA GLU A 44 -16.01 2.84 7.24
C GLU A 44 -16.55 3.24 5.87
N GLN A 45 -16.18 4.44 5.44
CA GLN A 45 -16.43 4.93 4.08
C GLN A 45 -15.33 4.40 3.16
N TYR A 46 -15.71 3.56 2.21
CA TYR A 46 -14.87 3.08 1.09
C TYR A 46 -15.05 3.95 -0.16
N ILE A 47 -15.91 4.96 -0.07
CA ILE A 47 -16.22 5.88 -1.14
C ILE A 47 -15.73 7.25 -0.68
N GLN A 48 -14.63 7.71 -1.26
CA GLN A 48 -14.22 9.10 -1.12
C GLN A 48 -15.00 9.95 -2.13
N GLU A 49 -15.66 11.00 -1.65
CA GLU A 49 -16.20 12.06 -2.53
C GLU A 49 -15.01 12.88 -3.03
N VAL A 50 -14.71 12.78 -4.33
CA VAL A 50 -13.59 13.47 -4.98
C VAL A 50 -14.10 14.81 -5.54
N ASN A 51 -13.57 15.92 -5.01
CA ASN A 51 -13.74 17.24 -5.61
C ASN A 51 -12.45 17.59 -6.36
N TYR A 52 -12.58 17.83 -7.66
CA TYR A 52 -11.45 18.14 -8.53
C TYR A 52 -11.06 19.63 -8.45
N PRO A 53 -9.75 19.97 -8.50
CA PRO A 53 -8.57 19.10 -8.43
C PRO A 53 -8.14 18.79 -6.99
N ALA A 54 -7.74 17.54 -6.70
CA ALA A 54 -7.29 17.15 -5.36
C ALA A 54 -5.81 17.51 -5.16
N SER A 55 -5.50 18.26 -4.11
CA SER A 55 -4.14 18.76 -3.83
C SER A 55 -3.35 17.94 -2.80
N SER A 56 -3.93 16.88 -2.23
CA SER A 56 -3.29 16.03 -1.22
C SER A 56 -4.01 14.70 -1.03
N VAL A 57 -3.28 13.69 -0.54
CA VAL A 57 -3.85 12.40 -0.10
C VAL A 57 -4.72 12.69 1.11
N ASN A 58 -5.99 13.00 0.86
CA ASN A 58 -6.93 13.32 1.92
C ASN A 58 -7.68 12.06 2.28
N THR A 59 -7.36 11.49 3.45
CA THR A 59 -8.27 10.57 4.13
C THR A 59 -9.58 11.33 4.41
N PRO A 60 -10.76 10.84 3.98
CA PRO A 60 -12.03 11.50 4.25
C PRO A 60 -12.22 11.80 5.75
N GLN A 61 -12.72 13.00 6.07
CA GLN A 61 -13.02 13.37 7.45
C GLN A 61 -14.06 12.40 8.03
N GLY A 62 -13.68 11.65 9.06
CA GLY A 62 -14.55 10.63 9.68
C GLY A 62 -14.38 9.20 9.17
N GLN A 63 -13.41 8.92 8.28
CA GLN A 63 -13.07 7.54 7.93
C GLN A 63 -12.59 6.79 9.17
N ALA A 64 -13.20 5.64 9.44
CA ALA A 64 -12.87 4.83 10.60
C ALA A 64 -11.42 4.33 10.56
N ASP A 65 -10.79 4.33 11.72
CA ASP A 65 -9.41 3.87 11.95
C ASP A 65 -9.15 2.43 11.45
N THR A 66 -10.19 1.63 11.31
CA THR A 66 -10.17 0.26 10.77
C THR A 66 -9.87 0.20 9.26
N ALA A 67 -10.15 1.28 8.52
CA ALA A 67 -9.90 1.42 7.09
C ALA A 67 -8.66 2.28 6.80
N ARG A 68 -7.78 2.49 7.79
CA ARG A 68 -6.62 3.39 7.68
C ARG A 68 -5.33 2.75 8.15
N ILE A 69 -4.23 3.15 7.52
CA ILE A 69 -2.86 2.89 7.93
C ILE A 69 -2.25 4.23 8.33
N ARG A 70 -2.06 4.44 9.63
CA ARG A 70 -1.61 5.71 10.20
C ARG A 70 -0.44 5.52 11.14
N GLY A 71 0.48 6.46 11.12
CA GLY A 71 1.56 6.50 12.09
C GLY A 71 2.54 7.63 11.85
N GLN A 72 3.74 7.47 12.40
CA GLN A 72 4.82 8.44 12.31
C GLN A 72 6.17 7.74 12.25
N ILE A 73 7.10 8.28 11.49
CA ILE A 73 8.51 7.87 11.44
C ILE A 73 9.37 8.97 12.07
N LYS A 74 10.03 8.67 13.18
CA LYS A 74 10.98 9.58 13.83
C LYS A 74 12.20 9.80 12.93
N GLY A 75 12.59 11.07 12.80
CA GLY A 75 13.77 11.44 12.02
C GLY A 75 13.64 11.11 10.53
N ALA A 76 12.40 11.03 10.01
CA ALA A 76 12.17 10.92 8.59
C ALA A 76 12.93 12.04 7.85
N PRO A 77 13.57 11.75 6.70
CA PRO A 77 14.20 12.80 5.90
C PRO A 77 13.19 13.92 5.63
N LYS A 78 13.59 15.17 5.81
CA LYS A 78 12.77 16.33 5.41
C LYS A 78 12.34 16.17 3.95
N ALA A 79 11.09 16.52 3.66
CA ALA A 79 10.40 16.30 2.39
C ALA A 79 11.33 16.47 1.17
N ASN A 80 11.27 15.50 0.25
CA ASN A 80 11.99 15.39 -1.05
C ASN A 80 13.16 14.40 -1.13
N LYS A 81 13.38 13.50 -0.16
CA LYS A 81 14.39 12.43 -0.29
C LYS A 81 13.77 11.05 -0.16
N GLU A 82 13.28 10.54 -1.29
CA GLU A 82 12.75 9.18 -1.52
C GLU A 82 11.56 8.76 -0.63
N PRO A 83 10.49 8.17 -1.19
CA PRO A 83 9.40 7.65 -0.38
C PRO A 83 9.86 6.46 0.48
N GLY A 84 9.21 6.28 1.63
CA GLY A 84 9.33 5.03 2.37
C GLY A 84 8.60 3.90 1.67
N LYS A 85 8.46 2.75 2.35
CA LYS A 85 7.67 1.63 1.82
C LYS A 85 6.56 1.26 2.79
N LEU A 86 5.37 1.09 2.23
CA LEU A 86 4.25 0.43 2.86
C LEU A 86 4.09 -0.96 2.24
N ILE A 87 4.16 -2.01 3.06
CA ILE A 87 3.96 -3.38 2.62
C ILE A 87 2.71 -3.94 3.31
N VAL A 88 1.69 -4.29 2.54
CA VAL A 88 0.47 -4.91 3.05
C VAL A 88 0.33 -6.31 2.47
N ASN A 89 0.31 -7.33 3.32
CA ASN A 89 0.24 -8.74 2.90
C ASN A 89 1.27 -9.12 1.82
N GLY A 90 2.46 -8.50 1.87
CA GLY A 90 3.53 -8.71 0.89
C GLY A 90 3.51 -7.76 -0.31
N VAL A 91 2.40 -7.05 -0.57
CA VAL A 91 2.31 -6.03 -1.63
C VAL A 91 3.02 -4.76 -1.17
N SER A 92 4.16 -4.43 -1.79
CA SER A 92 4.95 -3.23 -1.48
C SER A 92 4.51 -2.04 -2.33
N MET A 93 4.30 -0.90 -1.70
CA MET A 93 3.90 0.38 -2.32
C MET A 93 4.75 1.53 -1.75
N PRO A 94 5.03 2.59 -2.51
CA PRO A 94 5.73 3.77 -1.98
C PRO A 94 4.88 4.49 -0.93
N LEU A 95 5.49 4.96 0.16
CA LEU A 95 4.83 5.66 1.27
C LEU A 95 5.33 7.11 1.39
N LYS A 96 4.41 8.07 1.26
CA LYS A 96 4.68 9.50 1.51
C LYS A 96 4.58 9.80 3.00
N PHE A 97 5.43 10.71 3.47
CA PHE A 97 5.37 11.29 4.80
C PHE A 97 5.29 12.81 4.69
N ASP A 98 4.68 13.46 5.68
CA ASP A 98 4.77 14.92 5.82
C ASP A 98 6.13 15.35 6.43
N GLU A 99 6.30 16.65 6.60
CA GLU A 99 7.53 17.23 7.18
C GLU A 99 7.82 16.76 8.61
N GLN A 100 6.80 16.28 9.32
CA GLN A 100 6.91 15.75 10.68
C GLN A 100 7.09 14.22 10.69
N GLY A 101 7.17 13.58 9.51
CA GLY A 101 7.31 12.14 9.34
C GLY A 101 6.01 11.36 9.54
N SER A 102 4.86 12.04 9.61
CA SER A 102 3.55 11.43 9.77
C SER A 102 3.01 10.94 8.43
N PHE A 103 2.23 9.86 8.48
CA PHE A 103 1.54 9.28 7.33
C PHE A 103 0.14 8.81 7.69
N ASP A 104 -0.75 8.87 6.72
CA ASP A 104 -2.13 8.44 6.83
C ASP A 104 -2.62 7.98 5.46
N ARG A 105 -3.12 6.74 5.38
CA ARG A 105 -3.60 6.19 4.12
C ARG A 105 -4.85 5.36 4.28
N PRO A 106 -5.88 5.55 3.43
CA PRO A 106 -6.97 4.60 3.34
C PRO A 106 -6.46 3.25 2.83
N TYR A 107 -7.03 2.16 3.34
CA TYR A 107 -6.75 0.82 2.84
C TYR A 107 -7.92 -0.14 3.11
N ALA A 108 -8.38 -0.80 2.05
CA ALA A 108 -9.41 -1.84 2.12
C ALA A 108 -8.77 -3.21 2.41
N PHE A 109 -8.69 -3.54 3.70
CA PHE A 109 -8.13 -4.81 4.13
C PHE A 109 -9.11 -5.98 3.92
N PRO A 110 -8.62 -7.14 3.45
CA PRO A 110 -9.41 -8.36 3.38
C PRO A 110 -9.80 -8.84 4.77
N ASN A 111 -10.88 -9.63 4.83
CA ASN A 111 -11.18 -10.46 6.00
C ASN A 111 -10.08 -11.51 6.18
N GLY A 112 -9.81 -11.91 7.42
CA GLY A 112 -8.77 -12.88 7.75
C GLY A 112 -7.46 -12.23 8.21
N SER A 113 -6.38 -13.02 8.16
CA SER A 113 -5.08 -12.63 8.70
C SER A 113 -4.42 -11.59 7.80
N ASN A 114 -3.94 -10.51 8.39
CA ASN A 114 -3.33 -9.40 7.68
C ASN A 114 -2.03 -8.98 8.35
N SER A 115 -1.11 -8.45 7.53
CA SER A 115 0.12 -7.84 7.99
C SER A 115 0.34 -6.50 7.31
N VAL A 116 0.75 -5.51 8.10
CA VAL A 116 1.19 -4.19 7.62
C VAL A 116 2.59 -3.98 8.09
N GLU A 117 3.48 -3.62 7.18
CA GLU A 117 4.84 -3.21 7.49
C GLU A 117 5.15 -1.85 6.87
N VAL A 118 5.77 -0.99 7.65
CA VAL A 118 6.31 0.29 7.20
C VAL A 118 7.83 0.25 7.30
N ARG A 119 8.50 0.76 6.28
CA ARG A 119 9.97 0.94 6.23
C ARG A 119 10.33 2.38 5.92
N SER A 120 11.37 2.89 6.56
CA SER A 120 12.00 4.16 6.17
C SER A 120 12.60 4.07 4.75
N PRO A 121 12.84 5.21 4.08
CA PRO A 121 13.45 5.24 2.74
C PRO A 121 14.79 4.49 2.66
N ASP A 122 15.64 4.64 3.67
CA ASP A 122 16.94 3.96 3.80
C ASP A 122 16.85 2.48 4.19
N GLY A 123 15.64 1.98 4.47
CA GLY A 123 15.35 0.62 4.90
C GLY A 123 15.86 0.25 6.30
N GLN A 124 16.46 1.18 7.05
CA GLN A 124 17.05 0.91 8.37
C GLN A 124 15.98 0.77 9.45
N GLN A 125 14.95 1.60 9.39
CA GLN A 125 13.80 1.53 10.28
C GLN A 125 12.72 0.66 9.65
N ARG A 126 12.20 -0.28 10.42
CA ARG A 126 11.05 -1.10 10.02
C ARG A 126 10.14 -1.41 11.19
N LYS A 127 8.83 -1.37 10.95
CA LYS A 127 7.82 -1.83 11.91
C LYS A 127 6.77 -2.65 11.19
N ARG A 128 6.53 -3.86 11.69
CA ARG A 128 5.46 -4.74 11.22
C ARG A 128 4.43 -4.94 12.33
N VAL A 129 3.17 -4.92 11.95
CA VAL A 129 2.02 -5.30 12.78
C VAL A 129 1.24 -6.40 12.05
N GLN A 130 0.74 -7.37 12.80
CA GLN A 130 -0.17 -8.40 12.32
C GLN A 130 -1.46 -8.36 13.11
N PHE A 131 -2.57 -8.53 12.42
CA PHE A 131 -3.90 -8.52 13.03
C PHE A 131 -4.84 -9.42 12.23
N LEU A 132 -5.90 -9.85 12.90
CA LEU A 132 -6.96 -10.63 12.30
C LEU A 132 -8.17 -9.72 12.09
N ASN A 133 -8.56 -9.54 10.82
CA ASN A 133 -9.72 -8.77 10.44
C ASN A 133 -10.97 -9.67 10.43
N THR A 134 -11.85 -9.48 11.40
CA THR A 134 -13.10 -10.24 11.53
C THR A 134 -14.29 -9.32 11.29
N GLY A 135 -14.72 -9.18 10.04
CA GLY A 135 -15.99 -8.54 9.69
C GLY A 135 -17.10 -9.57 9.53
N GLY A 136 -18.12 -9.54 10.39
CA GLY A 136 -19.31 -10.38 10.22
C GLY A 136 -20.14 -9.89 9.03
N GLY A 137 -20.42 -10.78 8.07
CA GLY A 137 -21.43 -10.55 7.02
C GLY A 137 -20.95 -10.06 5.65
N VAL A 138 -19.66 -9.76 5.47
CA VAL A 138 -19.11 -9.39 4.15
C VAL A 138 -18.28 -10.54 3.59
N THR A 139 -18.62 -10.99 2.38
CA THR A 139 -17.85 -12.02 1.67
C THR A 139 -16.46 -11.47 1.33
N PRO A 140 -15.37 -12.14 1.75
CA PRO A 140 -14.02 -11.73 1.37
C PRO A 140 -13.87 -11.67 -0.15
N PRO A 141 -13.17 -10.67 -0.71
CA PRO A 141 -12.86 -10.65 -2.12
C PRO A 141 -11.99 -11.85 -2.50
N LYS A 142 -12.30 -12.49 -3.63
CA LYS A 142 -11.43 -13.52 -4.21
C LYS A 142 -10.48 -12.94 -5.23
N LEU A 143 -10.93 -11.94 -5.99
CA LEU A 143 -10.10 -11.17 -6.90
C LEU A 143 -9.84 -9.79 -6.30
N ARG A 144 -8.57 -9.39 -6.24
CA ARG A 144 -8.16 -8.03 -5.92
C ARG A 144 -7.15 -7.53 -6.95
N VAL A 145 -7.26 -6.26 -7.33
CA VAL A 145 -6.26 -5.57 -8.15
C VAL A 145 -5.87 -4.29 -7.42
N LEU A 146 -4.57 -4.08 -7.21
CA LEU A 146 -4.02 -2.90 -6.56
C LEU A 146 -3.16 -2.14 -7.55
N LEU A 147 -3.33 -0.82 -7.62
CA LEU A 147 -2.49 0.11 -8.36
C LEU A 147 -1.77 1.02 -7.37
N SER A 148 -0.47 1.23 -7.59
CA SER A 148 0.35 2.26 -6.94
C SER A 148 1.38 2.78 -7.94
N TRP A 149 2.04 3.89 -7.66
CA TRP A 149 3.05 4.46 -8.58
C TRP A 149 4.16 5.21 -7.83
N ASP A 150 5.21 5.59 -8.56
CA ASP A 150 6.47 6.12 -8.00
C ASP A 150 6.64 7.65 -8.06
N SER A 151 5.77 8.38 -8.77
CA SER A 151 5.72 9.85 -8.78
C SER A 151 4.80 10.40 -7.71
N ASP A 152 5.28 11.38 -6.97
CA ASP A 152 4.41 12.23 -6.16
C ASP A 152 3.59 13.18 -7.05
N ASN A 153 2.49 13.71 -6.50
CA ASN A 153 1.60 14.70 -7.14
C ASN A 153 1.13 14.31 -8.55
N THR A 154 1.02 13.01 -8.81
CA THR A 154 0.64 12.45 -10.10
C THR A 154 -0.62 11.62 -9.94
N ASP A 155 -1.45 11.60 -10.99
CA ASP A 155 -2.78 10.98 -10.97
C ASP A 155 -2.85 9.82 -11.98
N LEU A 156 -3.08 8.62 -11.46
CA LEU A 156 -3.20 7.37 -12.22
C LEU A 156 -4.44 6.63 -11.76
N ASP A 157 -5.33 6.32 -12.70
CA ASP A 157 -6.57 5.62 -12.42
C ASP A 157 -6.51 4.16 -12.86
N LEU A 158 -7.05 3.28 -12.03
CA LEU A 158 -7.29 1.87 -12.30
C LEU A 158 -8.62 1.72 -13.05
N HIS A 159 -8.53 1.11 -14.22
CA HIS A 159 -9.69 0.75 -15.01
C HIS A 159 -9.73 -0.78 -15.16
N LEU A 160 -10.87 -1.39 -14.86
CA LEU A 160 -11.04 -2.84 -14.98
C LEU A 160 -12.29 -3.18 -15.78
N VAL A 161 -12.13 -4.06 -16.77
CA VAL A 161 -13.25 -4.61 -17.55
C VAL A 161 -13.47 -6.07 -17.17
N THR A 162 -14.68 -6.39 -16.73
CA THR A 162 -15.09 -7.74 -16.32
C THR A 162 -15.55 -8.59 -17.51
N PRO A 163 -15.65 -9.93 -17.38
CA PRO A 163 -16.03 -10.82 -18.48
C PRO A 163 -17.39 -10.54 -19.12
N ASP A 164 -18.33 -9.99 -18.36
CA ASP A 164 -19.66 -9.57 -18.81
C ASP A 164 -19.68 -8.15 -19.41
N GLY A 165 -18.52 -7.49 -19.49
CA GLY A 165 -18.34 -6.18 -20.13
C GLY A 165 -18.56 -4.98 -19.23
N ALA A 166 -18.78 -5.15 -17.93
CA ALA A 166 -18.83 -4.01 -17.01
C ALA A 166 -17.45 -3.35 -16.92
N HIS A 167 -17.42 -2.02 -16.90
CA HIS A 167 -16.20 -1.22 -16.82
C HIS A 167 -16.18 -0.45 -15.51
N ILE A 168 -15.24 -0.80 -14.63
CA ILE A 168 -15.09 -0.23 -13.29
C ILE A 168 -13.92 0.76 -13.33
N TRP A 169 -14.18 1.99 -12.89
CA TRP A 169 -13.24 3.11 -12.87
C TRP A 169 -13.76 4.21 -11.94
N TYR A 170 -13.03 5.32 -11.77
CA TYR A 170 -13.40 6.37 -10.81
C TYR A 170 -14.84 6.91 -11.01
N GLY A 171 -15.34 6.96 -12.25
CA GLY A 171 -16.67 7.46 -12.60
C GLY A 171 -17.80 6.43 -12.50
N ASP A 172 -17.48 5.14 -12.46
CA ASP A 172 -18.44 4.04 -12.25
C ASP A 172 -17.80 2.95 -11.40
N ARG A 173 -17.93 3.10 -10.07
CA ARG A 173 -17.13 2.35 -9.09
C ARG A 173 -17.75 1.04 -8.66
N VAL A 174 -19.04 0.81 -8.94
CA VAL A 174 -19.78 -0.36 -8.46
C VAL A 174 -20.60 -0.94 -9.59
N ALA A 175 -20.18 -2.10 -10.08
CA ALA A 175 -20.93 -2.82 -11.10
C ALA A 175 -21.99 -3.76 -10.46
N PRO A 176 -23.12 -4.02 -11.14
CA PRO A 176 -24.15 -4.96 -10.65
C PRO A 176 -23.66 -6.38 -10.37
N ASN A 177 -22.53 -6.79 -10.97
CA ASN A 177 -21.90 -8.09 -10.77
C ASN A 177 -21.07 -8.17 -9.48
N GLY A 178 -21.06 -7.12 -8.65
CA GLY A 178 -20.35 -7.07 -7.37
C GLY A 178 -18.88 -6.70 -7.46
N ALA A 179 -18.41 -6.25 -8.63
CA ALA A 179 -17.10 -5.63 -8.80
C ALA A 179 -17.11 -4.20 -8.26
N THR A 180 -16.11 -3.86 -7.43
CA THR A 180 -16.03 -2.55 -6.75
C THR A 180 -14.63 -1.94 -6.81
N LEU A 181 -14.56 -0.62 -6.97
CA LEU A 181 -13.38 0.20 -6.66
C LEU A 181 -13.49 0.69 -5.21
N ASP A 182 -12.81 0.02 -4.28
CA ASP A 182 -12.95 0.18 -2.82
C ASP A 182 -12.09 1.30 -2.23
N VAL A 183 -10.99 1.65 -2.90
CA VAL A 183 -10.11 2.74 -2.51
C VAL A 183 -9.69 3.43 -3.80
N ASP A 184 -9.87 4.75 -3.80
CA ASP A 184 -9.54 5.63 -4.90
C ASP A 184 -8.79 6.83 -4.30
N VAL A 185 -7.50 6.93 -4.60
CA VAL A 185 -6.60 7.94 -4.08
C VAL A 185 -5.99 8.68 -5.27
N THR A 186 -6.42 9.90 -5.51
CA THR A 186 -6.09 10.66 -6.73
C THR A 186 -4.79 11.48 -6.64
N THR A 187 -3.98 11.26 -5.60
CA THR A 187 -2.72 12.00 -5.38
C THR A 187 -1.70 11.15 -4.62
N GLY A 188 -0.45 11.59 -4.57
CA GLY A 188 0.60 10.84 -3.86
C GLY A 188 1.04 9.63 -4.67
N TYR A 189 0.98 8.44 -4.09
CA TYR A 189 1.50 7.19 -4.67
C TYR A 189 0.44 6.06 -4.72
N GLY A 190 -0.84 6.44 -4.69
CA GLY A 190 -1.97 5.54 -4.48
C GLY A 190 -2.12 5.05 -3.03
N PRO A 191 -2.79 3.90 -2.78
CA PRO A 191 -3.25 2.93 -3.79
C PRO A 191 -4.63 3.24 -4.35
N GLU A 192 -4.91 2.69 -5.54
CA GLU A 192 -6.27 2.32 -5.93
C GLU A 192 -6.47 0.82 -5.77
N ILE A 193 -7.64 0.42 -5.26
CA ILE A 193 -7.93 -0.98 -4.94
C ILE A 193 -9.27 -1.37 -5.54
N PHE A 194 -9.23 -2.31 -6.48
CA PHE A 194 -10.39 -3.02 -6.98
C PHE A 194 -10.57 -4.35 -6.22
N SER A 195 -11.81 -4.71 -5.90
CA SER A 195 -12.15 -5.98 -5.28
C SER A 195 -13.38 -6.63 -5.92
N MET A 196 -13.40 -7.97 -5.91
CA MET A 196 -14.57 -8.75 -6.34
C MET A 196 -14.70 -10.04 -5.50
N PRO A 197 -15.73 -10.16 -4.64
CA PRO A 197 -16.01 -11.37 -3.85
C PRO A 197 -16.39 -12.61 -4.65
N ALA A 198 -17.10 -12.42 -5.76
CA ALA A 198 -17.52 -13.52 -6.63
C ALA A 198 -17.07 -13.25 -8.08
N PRO A 199 -15.79 -13.45 -8.41
CA PRO A 199 -15.28 -13.24 -9.76
C PRO A 199 -16.02 -14.10 -10.78
N LEU A 200 -16.41 -13.48 -11.89
CA LEU A 200 -17.00 -14.16 -13.02
C LEU A 200 -15.94 -14.99 -13.73
N LYS A 201 -16.34 -16.13 -14.28
CA LYS A 201 -15.44 -16.91 -15.15
C LYS A 201 -15.23 -16.17 -16.47
N GLY A 202 -13.99 -16.16 -16.95
CA GLY A 202 -13.64 -15.60 -18.25
C GLY A 202 -12.64 -14.45 -18.17
N GLN A 203 -12.61 -13.66 -19.24
CA GLN A 203 -11.55 -12.69 -19.50
C GLN A 203 -11.73 -11.39 -18.73
N TYR A 204 -10.72 -11.03 -17.93
CA TYR A 204 -10.58 -9.71 -17.31
C TYR A 204 -9.52 -8.90 -18.03
N LEU A 205 -9.72 -7.59 -18.10
CA LEU A 205 -8.76 -6.63 -18.65
C LEU A 205 -8.48 -5.56 -17.61
N VAL A 206 -7.20 -5.33 -17.33
CA VAL A 206 -6.72 -4.35 -16.35
C VAL A 206 -5.95 -3.27 -17.09
N TYR A 207 -6.45 -2.05 -17.00
CA TYR A 207 -5.88 -0.87 -17.61
C TYR A 207 -5.48 0.13 -16.53
N VAL A 208 -4.51 0.97 -16.88
CA VAL A 208 -4.12 2.12 -16.08
C VAL A 208 -4.21 3.34 -16.98
N ASN A 209 -4.95 4.35 -16.55
CA ASN A 209 -5.02 5.63 -17.23
C ASN A 209 -4.10 6.63 -16.53
N TYR A 210 -3.16 7.21 -17.28
CA TYR A 210 -2.25 8.20 -16.75
C TYR A 210 -2.79 9.61 -17.03
N TYR A 211 -3.36 10.32 -16.06
CA TYR A 211 -3.91 11.66 -16.31
C TYR A 211 -2.86 12.79 -16.32
N GLY A 212 -1.64 12.48 -15.90
CA GLY A 212 -0.57 13.46 -15.76
C GLY A 212 -0.42 13.96 -14.33
N GLY A 213 0.25 15.09 -14.18
CA GLY A 213 0.64 15.63 -12.87
C GLY A 213 2.14 15.52 -12.63
N GLY A 214 2.56 15.96 -11.44
CA GLY A 214 3.95 16.08 -11.09
C GLY A 214 4.63 17.22 -11.82
N TYR A 215 3.99 18.37 -12.03
CA TYR A 215 4.69 19.59 -12.45
C TYR A 215 4.92 20.48 -11.23
N ARG A 216 6.14 20.99 -11.07
CA ARG A 216 6.45 22.06 -10.11
C ARG A 216 6.43 23.38 -10.87
N SER A 217 5.64 24.34 -10.41
CA SER A 217 5.90 25.74 -10.68
C SER A 217 7.06 26.15 -9.76
N ASP A 218 8.21 26.45 -10.35
CA ASP A 218 9.24 27.19 -9.63
C ASP A 218 8.70 28.61 -9.44
N ASP A 219 8.02 28.86 -8.32
CA ASP A 219 7.59 30.20 -7.90
C ASP A 219 8.81 31.00 -7.44
N ASP A 220 9.66 31.40 -8.38
CA ASP A 220 10.63 32.48 -8.21
C ASP A 220 10.67 33.26 -9.53
N GLU A 221 10.20 34.52 -9.48
CA GLU A 221 10.34 35.64 -10.43
C GLU A 221 10.82 35.32 -11.88
N ASP A 222 9.98 35.67 -12.87
CA ASP A 222 10.15 35.53 -14.34
C ASP A 222 9.74 34.19 -14.97
N GLY A 223 8.43 34.04 -15.22
CA GLY A 223 7.90 33.22 -16.34
C GLY A 223 8.33 31.75 -16.37
N GLY A 224 8.44 31.11 -15.19
CA GLY A 224 9.01 29.79 -14.99
C GLY A 224 8.43 28.68 -15.88
N GLN A 225 9.32 27.86 -16.45
CA GLN A 225 8.96 26.65 -17.17
C GLN A 225 8.36 25.62 -16.22
N GLU A 226 7.18 25.07 -16.55
CA GLU A 226 6.61 23.91 -15.86
C GLU A 226 7.50 22.70 -16.08
N ASN A 227 8.30 22.33 -15.08
CA ASN A 227 9.16 21.16 -15.14
C ASN A 227 8.46 19.97 -14.47
N ALA A 228 8.50 18.81 -15.14
CA ALA A 228 8.08 17.56 -14.52
C ALA A 228 9.01 17.25 -13.32
N VAL A 229 8.42 17.05 -12.15
CA VAL A 229 9.01 16.64 -10.87
C VAL A 229 9.79 15.33 -11.02
N GLN A 230 9.39 14.46 -11.95
CA GLN A 230 10.21 13.31 -12.37
C GLN A 230 10.10 13.02 -13.87
N PRO A 231 11.14 12.44 -14.51
CA PRO A 231 11.16 12.22 -15.96
C PRO A 231 10.21 11.12 -16.45
N LEU A 232 9.85 10.15 -15.60
CA LEU A 232 9.04 8.99 -15.96
C LEU A 232 8.28 8.49 -14.75
N THR A 233 6.97 8.34 -14.88
CA THR A 233 6.13 7.66 -13.89
C THR A 233 6.03 6.17 -14.17
N THR A 234 6.21 5.36 -13.14
CA THR A 234 6.06 3.92 -13.20
C THR A 234 4.86 3.49 -12.35
N ALA A 235 3.89 2.83 -12.98
CA ALA A 235 2.80 2.17 -12.31
C ALA A 235 3.23 0.77 -11.85
N GLN A 236 2.78 0.36 -10.66
CA GLN A 236 2.85 -1.01 -10.18
C GLN A 236 1.43 -1.52 -9.96
N VAL A 237 1.05 -2.54 -10.74
CA VAL A 237 -0.25 -3.22 -10.64
C VAL A 237 -0.05 -4.61 -10.08
N THR A 238 -0.71 -4.92 -8.97
CA THR A 238 -0.70 -6.27 -8.38
C THR A 238 -2.08 -6.90 -8.51
N VAL A 239 -2.16 -8.04 -9.20
CA VAL A 239 -3.37 -8.87 -9.34
C VAL A 239 -3.28 -10.05 -8.39
N ILE A 240 -4.26 -10.21 -7.52
CA ILE A 240 -4.38 -11.29 -6.54
C ILE A 240 -5.66 -12.07 -6.83
N THR A 241 -5.55 -13.38 -7.10
CA THR A 241 -6.67 -14.29 -7.32
C THR A 241 -6.80 -15.29 -6.18
N GLU A 242 -8.02 -15.73 -5.88
CA GLU A 242 -8.36 -16.59 -4.74
C GLU A 242 -7.75 -16.11 -3.40
N GLU A 243 -7.80 -14.80 -3.18
CA GLU A 243 -7.21 -14.15 -2.00
C GLU A 243 -7.71 -14.78 -0.68
N GLY A 244 -6.78 -15.03 0.24
CA GLY A 244 -7.05 -15.61 1.55
C GLY A 244 -7.27 -17.13 1.53
N THR A 245 -7.07 -17.79 0.39
CA THR A 245 -7.19 -19.25 0.25
C THR A 245 -5.82 -19.92 -0.01
N PRO A 246 -5.70 -21.26 0.13
CA PRO A 246 -4.50 -21.98 -0.28
C PRO A 246 -4.15 -21.86 -1.76
N ASP A 247 -5.13 -21.50 -2.60
CA ASP A 247 -4.99 -21.34 -4.05
C ASP A 247 -4.67 -19.88 -4.43
N GLU A 248 -4.37 -19.02 -3.45
CA GLU A 248 -4.02 -17.62 -3.70
C GLU A 248 -2.82 -17.51 -4.66
N LYS A 249 -2.99 -16.68 -5.69
CA LYS A 249 -1.91 -16.33 -6.62
C LYS A 249 -1.81 -14.81 -6.73
N SER A 250 -0.59 -14.29 -6.63
CA SER A 250 -0.29 -12.87 -6.79
C SER A 250 0.69 -12.66 -7.94
N GLU A 251 0.37 -11.75 -8.86
CA GLU A 251 1.22 -11.33 -9.96
C GLU A 251 1.37 -9.80 -9.93
N THR A 252 2.60 -9.30 -9.96
CA THR A 252 2.87 -7.85 -9.98
C THR A 252 3.50 -7.44 -11.31
N PHE A 253 2.97 -6.37 -11.90
CA PHE A 253 3.38 -5.80 -13.18
C PHE A 253 3.88 -4.38 -12.93
N VAL A 254 5.06 -4.07 -13.45
CA VAL A 254 5.66 -2.73 -13.36
C VAL A 254 5.67 -2.15 -14.77
N VAL A 255 4.96 -1.05 -14.96
CA VAL A 255 4.70 -0.49 -16.30
C VAL A 255 5.07 1.00 -16.31
N PRO A 256 5.98 1.44 -17.19
CA PRO A 256 6.28 2.85 -17.36
C PRO A 256 5.13 3.55 -18.11
N MET A 257 4.63 4.65 -17.57
CA MET A 257 3.61 5.50 -18.18
C MET A 257 4.29 6.52 -19.08
N ARG A 258 3.90 6.56 -20.36
CA ARG A 258 4.64 7.32 -21.39
C ARG A 258 4.03 8.67 -21.72
N ALA A 259 2.71 8.77 -21.76
CA ALA A 259 2.01 9.99 -22.12
C ALA A 259 0.77 10.22 -21.23
N PRO A 260 0.58 11.44 -20.71
CA PRO A 260 -0.70 11.83 -20.12
C PRO A 260 -1.86 11.62 -21.10
N GLY A 261 -3.00 11.14 -20.59
CA GLY A 261 -4.19 10.71 -21.33
C GLY A 261 -4.12 9.30 -21.92
N GLU A 262 -3.00 8.58 -21.77
CA GLU A 262 -2.86 7.22 -22.29
C GLU A 262 -3.55 6.19 -21.37
N LEU A 263 -4.51 5.45 -21.94
CA LEU A 263 -5.09 4.26 -21.32
C LEU A 263 -4.25 3.03 -21.70
N THR A 264 -3.41 2.59 -20.79
CA THR A 264 -2.46 1.49 -21.00
C THR A 264 -3.06 0.17 -20.54
N LEU A 265 -3.16 -0.83 -21.43
CA LEU A 265 -3.47 -2.22 -21.02
C LEU A 265 -2.27 -2.81 -20.29
N VAL A 266 -2.42 -3.04 -18.98
CA VAL A 266 -1.37 -3.62 -18.14
C VAL A 266 -1.44 -5.14 -18.14
N ARG A 267 -2.64 -5.71 -18.02
CA ARG A 267 -2.82 -7.15 -17.95
C ARG A 267 -4.15 -7.59 -18.53
N SER A 268 -4.10 -8.70 -19.26
CA SER A 268 -5.25 -9.51 -19.64
C SER A 268 -5.07 -10.89 -19.01
N PHE A 269 -6.07 -11.37 -18.27
CA PHE A 269 -6.05 -12.71 -17.65
C PHE A 269 -7.45 -13.33 -17.60
N SER A 270 -7.54 -14.66 -17.72
CA SER A 270 -8.79 -15.39 -17.56
C SER A 270 -8.93 -15.91 -16.14
N TYR A 271 -10.07 -15.66 -15.50
CA TYR A 271 -10.42 -16.26 -14.23
C TYR A 271 -11.10 -17.63 -14.47
N PRO A 272 -10.65 -18.72 -13.81
CA PRO A 272 -11.09 -20.09 -14.08
C PRO A 272 -12.48 -20.47 -13.56
#